data_AF-A0A9X2ARC8-F1
#
_entry.id   AF-A0A9X2ARC8-F1
#
_cell.length_a   1.000
_cell.length_b   1.000
_cell.length_c   1.000
_cell.angle_alpha   90.00
_cell.angle_beta   90.00
_cell.angle_gamma   90.00
#
_symmetry.space_group_name_H-M   'P 1'
#
loop_
_entity.id
_entity.type
_entity.pdbx_description
1 polymer ?
#
loop_
_entity_poly.entity_id
_entity_poly.type
_entity_poly.pdbx_seq_one_letter_code
_entity_poly.pdbx_strand_id
1 'polypeptide(L)'
;MSLTPARLRRAAAGLGLLLWAALAAGQPWQTYVKTVAPALQDQASAFAAVKRTLTELPAADAERFQQRFLAFALRDSDDTLHCNLPFDLGGAESVPGRTGALLFLCRQSLIAAGQAITTAFLIAMAAEQDQDRLARALTDALLSGAQMTVSLFEGWKDGNASGFTCTPAYRAYVHLNGLAAKDCWGLQPRTVKDFMWPRIRSLARQMNIAPEQLADNTLYFALAEETGKEVASLLFDFVVLHEAAHIMHGDVWNAALPAQAAQQELAADMAAFRVLAHRDAAESALSASLLSVFSMLHLSAVSSVWAANASFSPEMQQRIETRQQALACTLRSALRQPALPDWEQALLRQLAAGLDRAQGAVACP
;
A
#
# COMPACT_ATOMS: atom_id res chain seq x y z
N MET A 1 -1.66 -15.25 7.26
CA MET A 1 -2.94 -15.98 7.10
C MET A 1 -3.02 -16.48 5.67
N SER A 2 -3.23 -17.78 5.44
CA SER A 2 -3.33 -18.35 4.09
C SER A 2 -4.77 -18.35 3.56
N LEU A 3 -4.93 -18.00 2.27
CA LEU A 3 -6.19 -18.07 1.54
C LEU A 3 -6.63 -19.52 1.37
N THR A 4 -7.54 -20.00 2.22
CA THR A 4 -8.10 -21.34 2.07
C THR A 4 -9.31 -21.33 1.12
N PRO A 5 -9.50 -22.38 0.30
CA PRO A 5 -10.65 -22.50 -0.60
C PRO A 5 -12.03 -22.33 0.07
N ALA A 6 -12.14 -22.68 1.36
CA ALA A 6 -13.37 -22.54 2.13
C ALA A 6 -13.69 -21.08 2.52
N ARG A 7 -12.66 -20.23 2.74
CA ARG A 7 -12.84 -18.80 3.00
C ARG A 7 -13.23 -18.06 1.72
N LEU A 8 -12.60 -18.41 0.60
CA LEU A 8 -12.91 -17.84 -0.72
C LEU A 8 -14.37 -18.06 -1.15
N ARG A 9 -14.95 -19.24 -0.88
CA ARG A 9 -16.37 -19.53 -1.20
C ARG A 9 -17.37 -18.71 -0.36
N ARG A 10 -17.05 -18.44 0.91
CA ARG A 10 -17.91 -17.60 1.77
C ARG A 10 -17.79 -16.11 1.44
N ALA A 11 -16.58 -15.65 1.10
CA ALA A 11 -16.35 -14.29 0.61
C ALA A 11 -17.12 -14.03 -0.70
N ALA A 12 -17.06 -14.96 -1.66
CA ALA A 12 -17.72 -14.80 -2.95
C ALA A 12 -19.26 -14.70 -2.87
N ALA A 13 -19.92 -15.51 -2.02
CA ALA A 13 -21.38 -15.50 -1.91
C ALA A 13 -21.95 -14.22 -1.26
N GLY A 14 -21.18 -13.55 -0.38
CA GLY A 14 -21.62 -12.33 0.30
C GLY A 14 -21.24 -11.03 -0.44
N LEU A 15 -20.12 -11.01 -1.15
CA LEU A 15 -19.54 -9.79 -1.72
C LEU A 15 -20.08 -9.41 -3.10
N GLY A 16 -20.46 -10.40 -3.93
CA GLY A 16 -20.97 -10.16 -5.27
C GLY A 16 -22.27 -9.34 -5.32
N LEU A 17 -23.12 -9.47 -4.29
CA LEU A 17 -24.37 -8.71 -4.16
C LEU A 17 -24.17 -7.30 -3.59
N LEU A 18 -23.19 -7.11 -2.70
CA LEU A 18 -22.90 -5.81 -2.07
C LEU A 18 -22.20 -4.85 -3.03
N LEU A 19 -21.28 -5.34 -3.86
CA LEU A 19 -20.58 -4.54 -4.87
C LEU A 19 -21.52 -3.99 -5.95
N TRP A 20 -22.51 -4.78 -6.38
CA TRP A 20 -23.49 -4.34 -7.37
C TRP A 20 -24.42 -3.25 -6.81
N ALA A 21 -24.86 -3.39 -5.55
CA ALA A 21 -25.69 -2.38 -4.89
C ALA A 21 -24.92 -1.08 -4.61
N ALA A 22 -23.63 -1.17 -4.26
CA ALA A 22 -22.80 0.00 -3.94
C ALA A 22 -22.41 0.83 -5.17
N LEU A 23 -22.21 0.19 -6.33
CA LEU A 23 -21.97 0.87 -7.61
C LEU A 23 -23.23 1.62 -8.10
N ALA A 24 -24.43 1.12 -7.76
CA ALA A 24 -25.70 1.77 -8.09
C ALA A 24 -26.07 2.92 -7.13
N ALA A 25 -25.50 2.97 -5.91
CA ALA A 25 -25.94 3.87 -4.84
C ALA A 25 -25.04 5.12 -4.61
N GLY A 26 -24.02 5.36 -5.43
CA GLY A 26 -23.21 6.59 -5.36
C GLY A 26 -22.32 6.73 -4.11
N GLN A 27 -22.12 5.66 -3.33
CA GLN A 27 -21.19 5.62 -2.17
C GLN A 27 -20.11 4.51 -2.29
N PRO A 28 -19.42 4.38 -3.44
CA PRO A 28 -18.49 3.28 -3.68
C PRO A 28 -17.28 3.31 -2.75
N TRP A 29 -16.81 4.49 -2.35
CA TRP A 29 -15.66 4.66 -1.45
C TRP A 29 -15.92 4.12 -0.04
N GLN A 30 -17.00 4.53 0.63
CA GLN A 30 -17.28 4.07 2.00
C GLN A 30 -17.50 2.56 2.09
N THR A 31 -18.14 1.98 1.07
CA THR A 31 -18.31 0.53 0.98
C THR A 31 -16.97 -0.16 0.78
N TYR A 32 -16.14 0.36 -0.13
CA TYR A 32 -14.80 -0.15 -0.35
C TYR A 32 -13.95 -0.09 0.92
N VAL A 33 -13.98 1.01 1.68
CA VAL A 33 -13.25 1.13 2.95
C VAL A 33 -13.66 0.05 3.93
N LYS A 34 -14.97 -0.12 4.15
CA LYS A 34 -15.50 -1.13 5.08
C LYS A 34 -15.10 -2.54 4.68
N THR A 35 -15.01 -2.81 3.38
CA THR A 35 -14.71 -4.15 2.92
C THR A 35 -13.21 -4.41 2.82
N VAL A 36 -12.45 -3.52 2.19
CA VAL A 36 -11.04 -3.74 1.84
C VAL A 36 -10.08 -3.28 2.96
N ALA A 37 -10.47 -2.30 3.76
CA ALA A 37 -9.67 -1.84 4.89
C ALA A 37 -10.49 -1.80 6.19
N PRO A 38 -11.03 -2.94 6.66
CA PRO A 38 -11.92 -2.97 7.83
C PRO A 38 -11.25 -2.45 9.10
N ALA A 39 -9.93 -2.65 9.23
CA ALA A 39 -9.15 -2.06 10.32
C ALA A 39 -9.21 -0.53 10.33
N LEU A 40 -9.38 0.11 9.17
CA LEU A 40 -9.46 1.56 9.02
C LEU A 40 -10.92 2.05 9.01
N GLN A 41 -11.90 1.26 9.46
CA GLN A 41 -13.30 1.69 9.49
C GLN A 41 -13.56 2.73 10.59
N ASP A 42 -12.90 2.60 11.73
CA ASP A 42 -13.08 3.47 12.89
C ASP A 42 -11.86 3.37 13.83
N GLN A 43 -11.78 4.29 14.78
CA GLN A 43 -10.70 4.37 15.77
C GLN A 43 -10.51 3.07 16.57
N ALA A 44 -11.60 2.42 16.97
CA ALA A 44 -11.54 1.24 17.84
C ALA A 44 -11.03 0.02 17.05
N SER A 45 -11.54 -0.18 15.83
CA SER A 45 -11.10 -1.20 14.89
C SER A 45 -9.63 -1.03 14.54
N ALA A 46 -9.18 0.21 14.28
CA ALA A 46 -7.78 0.50 13.98
C ALA A 46 -6.90 0.24 15.19
N PHE A 47 -7.30 0.69 16.39
CA PHE A 47 -6.53 0.47 17.59
C PHE A 47 -6.41 -1.03 17.96
N ALA A 48 -7.49 -1.80 17.76
CA ALA A 48 -7.45 -3.25 17.95
C ALA A 48 -6.47 -3.92 16.98
N ALA A 49 -6.43 -3.47 15.72
CA ALA A 49 -5.47 -3.94 14.74
C ALA A 49 -4.03 -3.55 15.13
N VAL A 50 -3.77 -2.29 15.54
CA VAL A 50 -2.46 -1.84 16.06
C VAL A 50 -1.99 -2.74 17.19
N LYS A 51 -2.84 -3.00 18.20
CA LYS A 51 -2.49 -3.88 19.32
C LYS A 51 -2.04 -5.26 18.83
N ARG A 52 -2.78 -5.85 17.90
CA ARG A 52 -2.44 -7.15 17.31
C ARG A 52 -1.08 -7.10 16.61
N THR A 53 -0.85 -6.11 15.74
CA THR A 53 0.43 -5.93 15.04
C THR A 53 1.60 -5.84 16.03
N LEU A 54 1.43 -5.07 17.11
CA LEU A 54 2.47 -4.86 18.11
C LEU A 54 2.76 -6.10 18.97
N THR A 55 1.84 -7.09 19.03
CA THR A 55 2.13 -8.36 19.74
C THR A 55 3.22 -9.20 19.08
N GLU A 56 3.60 -8.86 17.86
CA GLU A 56 4.62 -9.57 17.08
C GLU A 56 6.01 -8.92 17.18
N LEU A 57 6.12 -7.77 17.87
CA LEU A 57 7.42 -7.19 18.18
C LEU A 57 8.23 -8.15 19.06
N PRO A 58 9.56 -8.24 18.85
CA PRO A 58 10.46 -8.90 19.79
C PRO A 58 10.25 -8.38 21.22
N ALA A 59 10.41 -9.22 22.24
CA ALA A 59 10.07 -8.86 23.62
C ALA A 59 10.74 -7.55 24.11
N ALA A 60 12.03 -7.36 23.80
CA ALA A 60 12.76 -6.15 24.16
C ALA A 60 12.27 -4.89 23.40
N ASP A 61 11.75 -5.08 22.19
CA ASP A 61 11.16 -4.01 21.37
C ASP A 61 9.77 -3.66 21.88
N ALA A 62 8.95 -4.66 22.20
CA ALA A 62 7.64 -4.49 22.81
C ALA A 62 7.72 -3.72 24.14
N GLU A 63 8.71 -4.02 24.99
CA GLU A 63 8.92 -3.30 26.26
C GLU A 63 9.27 -1.82 26.01
N ARG A 64 10.23 -1.55 25.11
CA ARG A 64 10.63 -0.18 24.74
C ARG A 64 9.46 0.61 24.15
N PHE A 65 8.68 -0.03 23.28
CA PHE A 65 7.47 0.58 22.72
C PHE A 65 6.48 0.93 23.83
N GLN A 66 6.16 -0.01 24.73
CA GLN A 66 5.20 0.23 25.83
C GLN A 66 5.62 1.36 26.76
N GLN A 67 6.91 1.53 27.03
CA GLN A 67 7.43 2.61 27.87
C GLN A 67 7.30 4.00 27.21
N ARG A 68 7.25 4.04 25.87
CA ARG A 68 7.31 5.28 25.09
C ARG A 68 6.02 5.58 24.35
N PHE A 69 5.12 4.62 24.21
CA PHE A 69 3.83 4.80 23.56
C PHE A 69 2.84 5.50 24.49
N LEU A 70 2.30 6.62 24.03
CA LEU A 70 1.34 7.40 24.79
C LEU A 70 -0.11 7.10 24.39
N ALA A 71 -0.40 7.16 23.10
CA ALA A 71 -1.76 7.03 22.57
C ALA A 71 -1.74 6.69 21.09
N PHE A 72 -2.91 6.33 20.57
CA PHE A 72 -3.16 6.07 19.16
C PHE A 72 -4.24 7.01 18.60
N ALA A 73 -4.06 7.53 17.39
CA ALA A 73 -5.08 8.29 16.66
C ALA A 73 -5.20 7.84 15.20
N LEU A 74 -6.40 7.47 14.78
CA LEU A 74 -6.77 7.38 13.37
C LEU A 74 -7.28 8.76 12.94
N ARG A 75 -6.59 9.39 12.01
CA ARG A 75 -6.91 10.74 11.52
C ARG A 75 -7.42 10.68 10.10
N ASP A 76 -8.37 11.55 9.80
CA ASP A 76 -8.70 11.92 8.42
C ASP A 76 -7.77 13.07 7.98
N SER A 77 -7.76 13.44 6.70
CA SER A 77 -6.89 14.53 6.19
C SER A 77 -7.51 15.90 6.48
N ASP A 78 -7.71 16.24 7.75
CA ASP A 78 -8.18 17.56 8.17
C ASP A 78 -7.04 18.51 8.58
N ASP A 79 -7.27 19.81 8.33
CA ASP A 79 -6.30 20.83 7.90
C ASP A 79 -5.30 21.35 8.96
N THR A 80 -4.90 20.57 9.97
CA THR A 80 -4.17 21.13 11.14
C THR A 80 -2.98 20.34 11.64
N LEU A 81 -1.99 20.08 10.77
CA LEU A 81 -0.58 19.66 11.05
C LEU A 81 -0.23 18.19 10.82
N HIS A 82 -1.20 17.28 10.76
CA HIS A 82 -0.95 15.84 10.62
C HIS A 82 -1.67 15.30 9.39
N CYS A 83 -1.09 14.29 8.74
CA CYS A 83 -1.63 13.78 7.49
C CYS A 83 -1.83 14.90 6.45
N ASN A 84 -0.84 15.80 6.37
CA ASN A 84 -0.92 17.01 5.55
C ASN A 84 -0.17 16.88 4.22
N LEU A 85 0.36 15.70 3.93
CA LEU A 85 0.95 15.34 2.65
C LEU A 85 0.31 14.08 2.07
N PRO A 86 0.22 13.97 0.74
CA PRO A 86 -0.42 12.83 0.08
C PRO A 86 0.32 11.50 0.30
N PHE A 87 1.58 11.54 0.73
CA PHE A 87 2.38 10.36 1.07
C PHE A 87 2.46 10.10 2.58
N ASP A 88 1.86 10.95 3.44
CA ASP A 88 1.76 10.66 4.86
C ASP A 88 0.76 9.51 5.05
N LEU A 89 1.26 8.33 5.39
CA LEU A 89 0.43 7.17 5.75
C LEU A 89 0.21 7.06 7.27
N GLY A 90 1.07 7.69 8.05
CA GLY A 90 1.09 7.69 9.50
C GLY A 90 2.27 8.50 10.01
N GLY A 91 2.44 8.52 11.33
CA GLY A 91 3.56 9.19 11.97
C GLY A 91 3.62 8.94 13.48
N ALA A 92 4.76 9.25 14.07
CA ALA A 92 4.95 9.32 15.51
C ALA A 92 5.38 10.72 15.95
N GLU A 93 4.69 11.28 16.94
CA GLU A 93 5.00 12.63 17.44
C GLU A 93 5.07 12.71 18.97
N SER A 94 5.89 13.63 19.46
CA SER A 94 5.90 13.98 20.89
C SER A 94 4.69 14.85 21.23
N VAL A 95 4.03 14.56 22.36
CA VAL A 95 2.93 15.40 22.84
C VAL A 95 3.46 16.40 23.88
N PRO A 96 3.27 17.73 23.69
CA PRO A 96 3.76 18.73 24.63
C PRO A 96 3.31 18.44 26.08
N GLY A 97 4.27 18.41 27.01
CA GLY A 97 4.02 18.18 28.43
C GLY A 97 3.71 16.74 28.82
N ARG A 98 3.88 15.75 27.94
CA ARG A 98 3.73 14.32 28.26
C ARG A 98 4.99 13.55 27.89
N THR A 99 5.35 12.57 28.72
CA THR A 99 6.41 11.60 28.40
C THR A 99 5.84 10.54 27.45
N GLY A 100 6.48 10.36 26.29
CA GLY A 100 6.07 9.40 25.27
C GLY A 100 5.56 10.06 23.99
N ALA A 101 5.14 9.22 23.04
CA ALA A 101 4.78 9.60 21.69
C ALA A 101 3.39 9.10 21.28
N LEU A 102 2.67 9.92 20.53
CA LEU A 102 1.42 9.56 19.87
C LEU A 102 1.74 8.88 18.54
N LEU A 103 1.25 7.66 18.34
CA LEU A 103 1.20 7.03 17.02
C LEU A 103 -0.08 7.47 16.32
N PHE A 104 0.02 7.98 15.10
CA PHE A 104 -1.16 8.28 14.29
C PHE A 104 -1.09 7.62 12.91
N LEU A 105 -2.26 7.33 12.35
CA LEU A 105 -2.42 6.80 11.00
C LEU A 105 -3.31 7.70 10.17
N CYS A 106 -2.93 7.89 8.91
CA CYS A 106 -3.62 8.73 7.95
C CYS A 106 -4.57 7.88 7.13
N ARG A 107 -5.82 7.81 7.59
CA ARG A 107 -6.83 6.87 7.11
C ARG A 107 -6.97 6.90 5.60
N GLN A 108 -7.20 8.09 5.04
CA GLN A 108 -7.53 8.25 3.63
C GLN A 108 -6.34 7.93 2.73
N SER A 109 -5.14 8.38 3.09
CA SER A 109 -3.88 8.07 2.39
C SER A 109 -3.59 6.57 2.38
N LEU A 110 -3.79 5.88 3.51
CA LEU A 110 -3.63 4.42 3.61
C LEU A 110 -4.59 3.67 2.69
N ILE A 111 -5.87 4.06 2.64
CA ILE A 111 -6.83 3.41 1.75
C ILE A 111 -6.46 3.66 0.29
N ALA A 112 -6.10 4.90 -0.08
CA ALA A 112 -5.72 5.23 -1.45
C ALA A 112 -4.47 4.47 -1.91
N ALA A 113 -3.45 4.41 -1.04
CA ALA A 113 -2.26 3.61 -1.27
C ALA A 113 -2.59 2.13 -1.43
N GLY A 114 -3.42 1.57 -0.54
CA GLY A 114 -3.89 0.18 -0.65
C GLY A 114 -4.56 -0.13 -1.99
N GLN A 115 -5.39 0.78 -2.51
CA GLN A 115 -6.01 0.61 -3.83
C GLN A 115 -4.99 0.58 -4.97
N ALA A 116 -4.05 1.54 -4.97
CA ALA A 116 -3.04 1.67 -6.01
C ALA A 116 -2.09 0.46 -6.01
N ILE A 117 -1.63 0.04 -4.83
CA ILE A 117 -0.77 -1.13 -4.66
C ILE A 117 -1.48 -2.41 -5.09
N THR A 118 -2.76 -2.58 -4.74
CA THR A 118 -3.56 -3.73 -5.19
C THR A 118 -3.67 -3.76 -6.71
N THR A 119 -3.83 -2.61 -7.35
CA THR A 119 -3.90 -2.51 -8.82
C THR A 119 -2.57 -2.96 -9.45
N ALA A 120 -1.45 -2.42 -8.97
CA ALA A 120 -0.12 -2.79 -9.45
C ALA A 120 0.16 -4.29 -9.22
N PHE A 121 -0.22 -4.83 -8.07
CA PHE A 121 -0.07 -6.25 -7.76
C PHE A 121 -0.88 -7.15 -8.70
N LEU A 122 -2.14 -6.79 -9.01
CA LEU A 122 -2.97 -7.52 -9.97
C LEU A 122 -2.41 -7.49 -11.39
N ILE A 123 -1.78 -6.39 -11.81
CA ILE A 123 -1.08 -6.29 -13.10
C ILE A 123 0.14 -7.21 -13.10
N ALA A 124 0.94 -7.22 -12.05
CA ALA A 124 2.11 -8.08 -11.93
C ALA A 124 1.73 -9.57 -11.98
N MET A 125 0.62 -9.94 -11.31
CA MET A 125 0.09 -11.30 -11.33
C MET A 125 -0.53 -11.72 -12.68
N ALA A 126 -0.80 -10.78 -13.59
CA ALA A 126 -1.36 -11.10 -14.90
C ALA A 126 -0.34 -11.76 -15.86
N ALA A 127 0.89 -12.02 -15.41
CA ALA A 127 1.90 -12.86 -16.06
C ALA A 127 1.96 -12.68 -17.60
N GLU A 128 2.06 -11.43 -18.05
CA GLU A 128 2.24 -11.11 -19.47
C GLU A 128 3.50 -11.81 -19.99
N GLN A 129 3.39 -12.51 -21.13
CA GLN A 129 4.56 -13.10 -21.80
C GLN A 129 5.51 -12.02 -22.33
N ASP A 130 4.98 -10.83 -22.62
CA ASP A 130 5.72 -9.64 -23.00
C ASP A 130 6.12 -8.84 -21.74
N GLN A 131 7.37 -9.03 -21.32
CA GLN A 131 7.95 -8.39 -20.14
C GLN A 131 8.01 -6.86 -20.28
N ASP A 132 8.17 -6.33 -21.49
CA ASP A 132 8.23 -4.89 -21.71
C ASP A 132 6.85 -4.25 -21.56
N ARG A 133 5.81 -4.94 -22.05
CA ARG A 133 4.42 -4.52 -21.83
C ARG A 133 4.05 -4.57 -20.35
N LEU A 134 4.47 -5.60 -19.63
CA LEU A 134 4.25 -5.71 -18.19
C LEU A 134 4.90 -4.55 -17.43
N ALA A 135 6.17 -4.27 -17.73
CA ALA A 135 6.93 -3.19 -17.10
C ALA A 135 6.27 -1.82 -17.33
N ARG A 136 5.83 -1.55 -18.57
CA ARG A 136 5.09 -0.32 -18.90
C ARG A 136 3.77 -0.23 -18.14
N ALA A 137 2.94 -1.27 -18.19
CA ALA A 137 1.64 -1.29 -17.51
C ALA A 137 1.79 -1.09 -15.99
N LEU A 138 2.82 -1.67 -15.37
CA LEU A 138 3.12 -1.48 -13.95
C LEU A 138 3.59 -0.07 -13.63
N THR A 139 4.47 0.50 -14.46
CA THR A 139 4.92 1.88 -14.33
C THR A 139 3.75 2.85 -14.45
N ASP A 140 2.90 2.68 -15.46
CA ASP A 140 1.71 3.50 -15.67
C ASP A 140 0.72 3.37 -14.51
N ALA A 141 0.54 2.17 -13.96
CA ALA A 141 -0.34 1.94 -12.82
C ALA A 141 0.17 2.60 -11.54
N LEU A 142 1.48 2.54 -11.28
CA LEU A 142 2.12 3.21 -10.14
C LEU A 142 2.00 4.74 -10.27
N LEU A 143 2.29 5.30 -11.46
CA LEU A 143 2.19 6.75 -11.70
C LEU A 143 0.74 7.25 -11.67
N SER A 144 -0.18 6.52 -12.30
CA SER A 144 -1.62 6.87 -12.28
C SER A 144 -2.20 6.74 -10.87
N GLY A 145 -1.82 5.69 -10.13
CA GLY A 145 -2.17 5.50 -8.73
C GLY A 145 -1.64 6.63 -7.85
N ALA A 146 -0.40 7.06 -8.07
CA ALA A 146 0.21 8.18 -7.37
C ALA A 146 -0.50 9.51 -7.65
N GLN A 147 -0.75 9.84 -8.93
CA GLN A 147 -1.48 11.03 -9.33
C GLN A 147 -2.88 11.08 -8.72
N MET A 148 -3.57 9.95 -8.71
CA MET A 148 -4.87 9.87 -8.09
C MET A 148 -4.78 10.04 -6.57
N THR A 149 -3.81 9.43 -5.89
CA THR A 149 -3.60 9.62 -4.43
C THR A 149 -3.42 11.10 -4.11
N VAL A 150 -2.62 11.81 -4.91
CA VAL A 150 -2.44 13.26 -4.83
C VAL A 150 -3.77 14.00 -5.05
N SER A 151 -4.47 13.73 -6.15
CA SER A 151 -5.71 14.45 -6.47
C SER A 151 -6.84 14.17 -5.47
N LEU A 152 -6.88 12.98 -4.88
CA LEU A 152 -7.80 12.65 -3.78
C LEU A 152 -7.46 13.42 -2.52
N PHE A 153 -6.17 13.46 -2.18
CA PHE A 153 -5.69 14.22 -1.05
C PHE A 153 -6.07 15.71 -1.17
N GLU A 154 -5.83 16.31 -2.34
CA GLU A 154 -6.27 17.68 -2.64
C GLU A 154 -7.80 17.82 -2.58
N GLY A 155 -8.54 16.90 -3.21
CA GLY A 155 -10.00 16.92 -3.19
C GLY A 155 -10.59 16.76 -1.78
N TRP A 156 -9.95 15.98 -0.90
CA TRP A 156 -10.37 15.82 0.50
C TRP A 156 -10.14 17.07 1.32
N LYS A 157 -9.03 17.78 1.10
CA LYS A 157 -8.78 19.10 1.71
C LYS A 157 -9.87 20.10 1.37
N ASP A 158 -10.38 20.06 0.14
CA ASP A 158 -11.42 20.95 -0.36
C ASP A 158 -12.86 20.43 -0.11
N GLY A 159 -13.03 19.32 0.63
CA GLY A 159 -14.33 18.73 0.94
C GLY A 159 -15.04 18.02 -0.23
N ASN A 160 -14.34 17.76 -1.34
CA ASN A 160 -14.85 17.11 -2.55
C ASN A 160 -14.23 15.71 -2.77
N ALA A 161 -14.76 14.72 -2.06
CA ALA A 161 -14.17 13.39 -1.91
C ALA A 161 -14.56 12.33 -2.98
N SER A 162 -14.81 12.71 -4.24
CA SER A 162 -15.31 11.77 -5.27
C SER A 162 -14.25 11.30 -6.26
N GLY A 163 -13.16 10.64 -5.83
CA GLY A 163 -12.07 10.23 -6.75
C GLY A 163 -12.00 8.75 -7.13
N PHE A 164 -12.72 7.84 -6.46
CA PHE A 164 -12.65 6.41 -6.75
C PHE A 164 -13.91 5.87 -7.41
N THR A 165 -13.84 5.66 -8.73
CA THR A 165 -14.98 5.21 -9.55
C THR A 165 -14.84 3.78 -10.08
N CYS A 166 -13.67 3.15 -9.94
CA CYS A 166 -13.43 1.76 -10.34
C CYS A 166 -12.56 0.98 -9.36
N THR A 167 -12.87 -0.30 -9.19
CA THR A 167 -12.12 -1.24 -8.36
C THR A 167 -10.73 -1.54 -8.97
N PRO A 168 -9.76 -2.02 -8.17
CA PRO A 168 -8.42 -2.36 -8.67
C PRO A 168 -8.39 -3.29 -9.88
N ALA A 169 -9.31 -4.27 -9.97
CA ALA A 169 -9.38 -5.21 -11.09
C ALA A 169 -9.73 -4.53 -12.43
N TYR A 170 -10.61 -3.54 -12.43
CA TYR A 170 -10.96 -2.77 -13.63
C TYR A 170 -9.80 -1.90 -14.08
N ARG A 171 -9.11 -1.28 -13.12
CA ARG A 171 -7.93 -0.45 -13.41
C ARG A 171 -6.78 -1.28 -13.96
N ALA A 172 -6.54 -2.46 -13.40
CA ALA A 172 -5.54 -3.40 -13.91
C ALA A 172 -5.84 -3.75 -15.38
N TYR A 173 -7.10 -4.04 -15.71
CA TYR A 173 -7.52 -4.29 -17.09
C TYR A 173 -7.27 -3.10 -18.02
N VAL A 174 -7.62 -1.88 -17.59
CA VAL A 174 -7.40 -0.63 -18.35
C VAL A 174 -5.92 -0.45 -18.67
N HIS A 175 -5.03 -0.56 -17.67
CA HIS A 175 -3.59 -0.43 -17.85
C HIS A 175 -3.02 -1.51 -18.77
N LEU A 176 -3.41 -2.77 -18.58
CA LEU A 176 -2.92 -3.87 -19.41
C LEU A 176 -3.34 -3.75 -20.88
N ASN A 177 -4.46 -3.07 -21.16
CA ASN A 177 -4.93 -2.82 -22.53
C ASN A 177 -4.54 -1.45 -23.09
N GLY A 178 -3.79 -0.62 -22.35
CA GLY A 178 -3.41 0.73 -22.78
C GLY A 178 -4.61 1.66 -22.99
N LEU A 179 -5.71 1.44 -22.25
CA LEU A 179 -6.91 2.26 -22.31
C LEU A 179 -6.77 3.49 -21.42
N ALA A 180 -7.57 4.54 -21.63
CA ALA A 180 -7.52 5.72 -20.79
C ALA A 180 -8.19 5.45 -19.42
N ALA A 181 -7.68 6.06 -18.34
CA ALA A 181 -8.19 5.86 -16.98
C ALA A 181 -9.70 6.16 -16.81
N LYS A 182 -10.25 7.07 -17.64
CA LYS A 182 -11.68 7.41 -17.68
C LYS A 182 -12.57 6.31 -18.27
N ASP A 183 -11.99 5.31 -18.93
CA ASP A 183 -12.70 4.26 -19.67
C ASP A 183 -13.17 3.11 -18.76
N CYS A 184 -13.00 3.21 -17.44
CA CYS A 184 -13.62 2.28 -16.50
C CYS A 184 -15.16 2.23 -16.64
N TRP A 185 -15.76 3.35 -17.04
CA TRP A 185 -17.21 3.52 -17.13
C TRP A 185 -17.74 2.82 -18.38
N GLY A 186 -18.55 1.77 -18.19
CA GLY A 186 -19.14 0.99 -19.29
C GLY A 186 -18.48 -0.36 -19.56
N LEU A 187 -17.40 -0.71 -18.85
CA LEU A 187 -16.81 -2.05 -18.93
C LEU A 187 -17.72 -3.10 -18.27
N GLN A 188 -18.07 -4.13 -19.02
CA GLN A 188 -18.83 -5.26 -18.49
C GLN A 188 -17.93 -6.11 -17.56
N PRO A 189 -18.40 -6.50 -16.36
CA PRO A 189 -17.62 -7.32 -15.43
C PRO A 189 -17.07 -8.61 -16.06
N ARG A 190 -17.87 -9.22 -16.95
CA ARG A 190 -17.47 -10.42 -17.70
C ARG A 190 -16.28 -10.16 -18.62
N THR A 191 -16.23 -9.01 -19.31
CA THR A 191 -15.11 -8.65 -20.18
C THR A 191 -13.81 -8.55 -19.39
N VAL A 192 -13.86 -7.86 -18.25
CA VAL A 192 -12.70 -7.70 -17.36
C VAL A 192 -12.22 -9.07 -16.85
N LYS A 193 -13.15 -9.93 -16.42
CA LYS A 193 -12.83 -11.29 -15.98
C LYS A 193 -12.22 -12.12 -17.12
N ASP A 194 -12.90 -12.24 -18.26
CA ASP A 194 -12.50 -13.14 -19.34
C ASP A 194 -11.10 -12.77 -19.88
N PHE A 195 -10.69 -11.50 -19.75
CA PHE A 195 -9.33 -11.06 -20.05
C PHE A 195 -8.31 -11.35 -18.93
N MET A 196 -8.62 -10.97 -17.69
CA MET A 196 -7.66 -11.05 -16.56
C MET A 196 -7.51 -12.48 -16.03
N TRP A 197 -8.54 -13.30 -16.18
CA TRP A 197 -8.61 -14.61 -15.55
C TRP A 197 -7.63 -15.64 -16.14
N PRO A 198 -7.53 -15.82 -17.46
CA PRO A 198 -6.54 -16.74 -18.05
C PRO A 198 -5.10 -16.42 -17.64
N ARG A 199 -4.85 -15.13 -17.42
CA ARG A 199 -3.56 -14.53 -17.05
C ARG A 199 -3.14 -14.82 -15.61
N ILE A 200 -4.07 -14.69 -14.66
CA ILE A 200 -3.83 -14.96 -13.23
C ILE A 200 -3.94 -16.46 -12.88
N ARG A 201 -4.66 -17.26 -13.71
CA ARG A 201 -4.91 -18.69 -13.46
C ARG A 201 -3.65 -19.56 -13.40
N SER A 202 -2.56 -19.17 -14.06
CA SER A 202 -1.29 -19.90 -13.98
C SER A 202 -0.73 -19.92 -12.55
N LEU A 203 -0.76 -18.77 -11.87
CA LEU A 203 -0.40 -18.62 -10.46
C LEU A 203 -1.41 -19.32 -9.53
N ALA A 204 -2.72 -19.21 -9.81
CA ALA A 204 -3.74 -19.91 -9.01
C ALA A 204 -3.56 -21.45 -8.99
N ARG A 205 -3.05 -22.03 -10.09
CA ARG A 205 -2.68 -23.46 -10.13
C ARG A 205 -1.43 -23.76 -9.28
N GLN A 206 -0.44 -22.87 -9.26
CA GLN A 206 0.74 -22.99 -8.41
C GLN A 206 0.37 -22.90 -6.92
N MET A 207 -0.65 -22.10 -6.59
CA MET A 207 -1.25 -21.97 -5.25
C MET A 207 -2.29 -23.08 -4.92
N ASN A 208 -2.37 -24.15 -5.72
CA ASN A 208 -3.26 -25.29 -5.50
C ASN A 208 -4.77 -24.97 -5.43
N ILE A 209 -5.23 -23.91 -6.10
CA ILE A 209 -6.66 -23.58 -6.19
C ILE A 209 -7.29 -24.39 -7.33
N ALA A 210 -8.29 -25.21 -7.01
CA ALA A 210 -8.89 -26.15 -7.96
C ALA A 210 -9.60 -25.42 -9.13
N PRO A 211 -9.37 -25.80 -10.40
CA PRO A 211 -9.97 -25.14 -11.58
C PRO A 211 -11.50 -25.04 -11.56
N GLU A 212 -12.17 -25.98 -10.90
CA GLU A 212 -13.63 -26.06 -10.78
C GLU A 212 -14.19 -25.00 -9.84
N GLN A 213 -13.39 -24.53 -8.89
CA GLN A 213 -13.76 -23.43 -7.99
C GLN A 213 -13.80 -22.10 -8.72
N LEU A 214 -13.25 -22.02 -9.94
CA LEU A 214 -12.84 -20.82 -10.66
C LEU A 214 -13.74 -20.45 -11.87
N ALA A 215 -14.93 -21.06 -12.00
CA ALA A 215 -15.80 -20.87 -13.16
C ALA A 215 -16.67 -19.60 -13.12
N ASP A 216 -16.94 -19.05 -11.93
CA ASP A 216 -17.88 -17.94 -11.71
C ASP A 216 -17.20 -16.56 -11.71
N ASN A 217 -17.85 -15.56 -12.35
CA ASN A 217 -17.46 -14.14 -12.30
C ASN A 217 -17.34 -13.62 -10.87
N THR A 218 -18.22 -14.09 -9.99
CA THR A 218 -18.27 -13.68 -8.58
C THR A 218 -16.96 -13.99 -7.85
N LEU A 219 -16.31 -15.11 -8.19
CA LEU A 219 -15.10 -15.53 -7.50
C LEU A 219 -13.86 -14.73 -7.90
N TYR A 220 -13.74 -14.30 -9.16
CA TYR A 220 -12.61 -13.48 -9.59
C TYR A 220 -12.58 -12.13 -8.87
N PHE A 221 -13.72 -11.44 -8.82
CA PHE A 221 -13.81 -10.16 -8.12
C PHE A 221 -13.69 -10.34 -6.61
N ALA A 222 -14.21 -11.44 -6.04
CA ALA A 222 -13.95 -11.79 -4.65
C ALA A 222 -12.45 -12.02 -4.38
N LEU A 223 -11.72 -12.67 -5.29
CA LEU A 223 -10.27 -12.84 -5.16
C LEU A 223 -9.55 -11.49 -5.18
N ALA A 224 -9.87 -10.61 -6.13
CA ALA A 224 -9.28 -9.27 -6.20
C ALA A 224 -9.57 -8.43 -4.94
N GLU A 225 -10.75 -8.60 -4.34
CA GLU A 225 -11.14 -7.94 -3.11
C GLU A 225 -10.44 -8.52 -1.87
N GLU A 226 -10.33 -9.85 -1.76
CA GLU A 226 -9.54 -10.49 -0.71
C GLU A 226 -8.05 -10.12 -0.83
N THR A 227 -7.50 -10.07 -2.04
CA THR A 227 -6.15 -9.54 -2.29
C THR A 227 -6.04 -8.09 -1.82
N GLY A 228 -7.05 -7.25 -2.10
CA GLY A 228 -7.09 -5.90 -1.58
C GLY A 228 -7.07 -5.84 -0.05
N LYS A 229 -7.82 -6.73 0.62
CA LYS A 229 -7.83 -6.82 2.09
C LYS A 229 -6.47 -7.18 2.64
N GLU A 230 -5.79 -8.13 2.01
CA GLU A 230 -4.45 -8.55 2.40
C GLU A 230 -3.43 -7.43 2.18
N VAL A 231 -3.48 -6.75 1.03
CA VAL A 231 -2.64 -5.58 0.73
C VAL A 231 -2.86 -4.48 1.76
N ALA A 232 -4.11 -4.11 2.05
CA ALA A 232 -4.44 -3.06 3.00
C ALA A 232 -4.01 -3.43 4.42
N SER A 233 -4.17 -4.70 4.83
CA SER A 233 -3.69 -5.18 6.12
C SER A 233 -2.16 -5.13 6.20
N LEU A 234 -1.44 -5.56 5.16
CA LEU A 234 0.02 -5.55 5.16
C LEU A 234 0.59 -4.14 5.11
N LEU A 235 -0.01 -3.23 4.33
CA LEU A 235 0.35 -1.82 4.32
C LEU A 235 0.12 -1.19 5.71
N PHE A 236 -1.03 -1.49 6.33
CA PHE A 236 -1.33 -1.06 7.69
C PHE A 236 -0.28 -1.57 8.68
N ASP A 237 0.03 -2.87 8.65
CA ASP A 237 1.00 -3.48 9.55
C ASP A 237 2.39 -2.89 9.35
N PHE A 238 2.81 -2.70 8.09
CA PHE A 238 4.08 -2.06 7.75
C PHE A 238 4.18 -0.66 8.36
N VAL A 239 3.17 0.20 8.15
CA VAL A 239 3.19 1.57 8.68
C VAL A 239 3.21 1.56 10.20
N VAL A 240 2.40 0.73 10.85
CA VAL A 240 2.40 0.60 12.32
C VAL A 240 3.77 0.19 12.85
N LEU A 241 4.43 -0.78 12.21
CA LEU A 241 5.75 -1.26 12.62
C LEU A 241 6.85 -0.24 12.34
N HIS A 242 6.76 0.49 11.22
CA HIS A 242 7.66 1.59 10.89
C HIS A 242 7.58 2.69 11.95
N GLU A 243 6.37 3.16 12.28
CA GLU A 243 6.19 4.19 13.32
C GLU A 243 6.52 3.68 14.72
N ALA A 244 6.27 2.40 15.00
CA ALA A 244 6.70 1.79 16.25
C ALA A 244 8.23 1.81 16.38
N ALA A 245 8.98 1.61 15.30
CA ALA A 245 10.43 1.71 15.31
C ALA A 245 10.91 3.10 15.72
N HIS A 246 10.32 4.16 15.15
CA HIS A 246 10.60 5.54 15.55
C HIS A 246 10.33 5.78 17.05
N ILE A 247 9.19 5.29 17.56
CA ILE A 247 8.83 5.38 18.98
C ILE A 247 9.85 4.64 19.87
N MET A 248 10.24 3.42 19.49
CA MET A 248 11.19 2.60 20.25
C MET A 248 12.58 3.21 20.31
N HIS A 249 13.04 3.83 19.22
CA HIS A 249 14.35 4.47 19.14
C HIS A 249 14.34 5.89 19.72
N GLY A 250 13.16 6.53 19.83
CA GLY A 250 13.03 7.90 20.33
C GLY A 250 13.31 8.93 19.24
N ASP A 251 13.34 8.46 17.99
CA ASP A 251 13.52 9.24 16.77
C ASP A 251 12.14 9.73 16.29
N VAL A 252 11.38 10.34 17.20
CA VAL A 252 10.02 10.83 16.92
C VAL A 252 10.07 12.26 16.42
N TRP A 253 9.08 12.62 15.60
CA TRP A 253 9.06 13.90 14.89
C TRP A 253 9.24 15.10 15.83
N ASN A 254 10.20 15.96 15.49
CA ASN A 254 10.34 17.33 15.99
C ASN A 254 10.46 18.25 14.76
N ALA A 255 9.97 19.50 14.86
CA ALA A 255 9.90 20.46 13.74
C ALA A 255 11.27 20.89 13.14
N ALA A 256 12.37 20.22 13.48
CA ALA A 256 13.68 20.37 12.85
C ALA A 256 14.18 18.99 12.40
N LEU A 257 14.22 18.75 11.09
CA LEU A 257 14.72 17.49 10.53
C LEU A 257 16.21 17.31 10.88
N PRO A 258 16.59 16.20 11.54
CA PRO A 258 17.99 15.89 11.81
C PRO A 258 18.78 15.64 10.52
N ALA A 259 20.09 15.90 10.54
CA ALA A 259 21.01 15.52 9.46
C ALA A 259 21.06 13.99 9.20
N GLN A 260 20.53 13.18 10.13
CA GLN A 260 20.47 11.71 10.05
C GLN A 260 19.07 11.17 9.69
N ALA A 261 18.12 12.03 9.34
CA ALA A 261 16.72 11.63 9.11
C ALA A 261 16.57 10.49 8.09
N ALA A 262 17.32 10.53 6.98
CA ALA A 262 17.26 9.46 5.97
C ALA A 262 17.74 8.09 6.52
N GLN A 263 18.72 8.08 7.43
CA GLN A 263 19.20 6.83 8.05
C GLN A 263 18.19 6.28 9.07
N GLN A 264 17.52 7.16 9.81
CA GLN A 264 16.46 6.78 10.77
C GLN A 264 15.25 6.19 10.04
N GLU A 265 14.79 6.84 8.97
CA GLU A 265 13.70 6.34 8.10
C GLU A 265 14.03 4.97 7.50
N LEU A 266 15.26 4.79 6.97
CA LEU A 266 15.73 3.50 6.48
C LEU A 266 15.76 2.44 7.57
N ALA A 267 16.21 2.78 8.78
CA ALA A 267 16.24 1.84 9.91
C ALA A 267 14.82 1.42 10.32
N ALA A 268 13.86 2.34 10.33
CA ALA A 268 12.46 2.07 10.63
C ALA A 268 11.81 1.17 9.57
N ASP A 269 12.01 1.44 8.28
CA ASP A 269 11.57 0.57 7.17
C ASP A 269 12.11 -0.86 7.34
N MET A 270 13.40 -0.98 7.60
CA MET A 270 14.06 -2.29 7.75
C MET A 270 13.60 -3.03 9.01
N ALA A 271 13.32 -2.33 10.10
CA ALA A 271 12.76 -2.93 11.31
C ALA A 271 11.36 -3.51 11.04
N ALA A 272 10.50 -2.76 10.34
CA ALA A 272 9.18 -3.22 9.94
C ALA A 272 9.25 -4.47 9.07
N PHE A 273 10.13 -4.51 8.07
CA PHE A 273 10.30 -5.68 7.21
C PHE A 273 10.81 -6.90 7.95
N ARG A 274 11.71 -6.75 8.92
CA ARG A 274 12.17 -7.89 9.71
C ARG A 274 11.00 -8.55 10.42
N VAL A 275 10.14 -7.78 11.09
CA VAL A 275 8.97 -8.31 11.78
C VAL A 275 8.00 -8.97 10.80
N LEU A 276 7.70 -8.31 9.67
CA LEU A 276 6.79 -8.85 8.65
C LEU A 276 7.32 -10.13 7.99
N ALA A 277 8.61 -10.22 7.71
CA ALA A 277 9.24 -11.38 7.08
C ALA A 277 9.23 -12.63 7.99
N HIS A 278 9.06 -12.45 9.30
CA HIS A 278 9.00 -13.54 10.28
C HIS A 278 7.57 -14.02 10.55
N ARG A 279 6.55 -13.44 9.91
CA ARG A 279 5.18 -13.95 9.98
C ARG A 279 5.06 -15.26 9.20
N ASP A 280 4.62 -16.33 9.86
CA ASP A 280 4.60 -17.71 9.38
C ASP A 280 3.88 -17.92 8.01
N ALA A 281 4.71 -18.12 6.99
CA ALA A 281 4.71 -19.17 5.97
C ALA A 281 5.72 -18.73 4.88
N ALA A 282 6.56 -19.63 4.38
CA ALA A 282 7.54 -19.29 3.33
C ALA A 282 6.90 -18.69 2.06
N GLU A 283 5.65 -19.05 1.74
CA GLU A 283 4.84 -18.39 0.70
C GLU A 283 4.35 -16.98 1.12
N SER A 284 4.10 -16.74 2.42
CA SER A 284 3.69 -15.43 2.93
C SER A 284 4.84 -14.43 3.02
N ALA A 285 6.07 -14.90 3.24
CA ALA A 285 7.27 -14.05 3.24
C ALA A 285 7.52 -13.43 1.84
N LEU A 286 7.24 -14.19 0.79
CA LEU A 286 7.35 -13.76 -0.60
C LEU A 286 6.32 -12.68 -0.94
N SER A 287 5.05 -12.92 -0.59
CA SER A 287 3.96 -11.94 -0.77
C SER A 287 4.18 -10.68 0.07
N ALA A 288 4.67 -10.82 1.32
CA ALA A 288 5.02 -9.68 2.16
C ALA A 288 6.17 -8.86 1.57
N SER A 289 7.19 -9.49 0.99
CA SER A 289 8.34 -8.81 0.36
C SER A 289 7.92 -8.08 -0.92
N LEU A 290 7.13 -8.72 -1.78
CA LEU A 290 6.60 -8.07 -2.98
C LEU A 290 5.69 -6.88 -2.65
N LEU A 291 4.75 -7.06 -1.71
CA LEU A 291 3.83 -5.99 -1.29
C LEU A 291 4.56 -4.84 -0.60
N SER A 292 5.58 -5.15 0.18
CA SER A 292 6.49 -4.17 0.75
C SER A 292 7.16 -3.34 -0.32
N VAL A 293 7.68 -3.98 -1.38
CA VAL A 293 8.29 -3.22 -2.47
C VAL A 293 7.25 -2.39 -3.23
N PHE A 294 6.08 -2.95 -3.59
CA PHE A 294 5.04 -2.14 -4.24
C PHE A 294 4.62 -0.94 -3.38
N SER A 295 4.62 -1.08 -2.05
CA SER A 295 4.35 0.02 -1.12
C SER A 295 5.43 1.11 -1.21
N MET A 296 6.71 0.73 -1.24
CA MET A 296 7.82 1.68 -1.41
C MET A 296 7.80 2.37 -2.77
N LEU A 297 7.54 1.60 -3.84
CA LEU A 297 7.44 2.14 -5.19
C LEU A 297 6.28 3.14 -5.31
N HIS A 298 5.12 2.80 -4.75
CA HIS A 298 3.95 3.69 -4.76
C HIS A 298 4.22 4.97 -3.98
N LEU A 299 4.77 4.88 -2.77
CA LEU A 299 5.09 6.06 -1.95
C LEU A 299 6.13 6.95 -2.59
N SER A 300 7.12 6.35 -3.25
CA SER A 300 8.12 7.07 -4.01
C SER A 300 7.50 7.80 -5.22
N ALA A 301 6.60 7.13 -5.95
CA ALA A 301 5.86 7.72 -7.05
C ALA A 301 4.96 8.89 -6.59
N VAL A 302 4.24 8.76 -5.47
CA VAL A 302 3.45 9.85 -4.87
C VAL A 302 4.34 11.04 -4.55
N SER A 303 5.48 10.80 -3.90
CA SER A 303 6.44 11.86 -3.56
C SER A 303 6.95 12.59 -4.80
N SER A 304 7.27 11.87 -5.88
CA SER A 304 7.73 12.46 -7.14
C SER A 304 6.64 13.23 -7.88
N VAL A 305 5.41 12.71 -7.95
CA VAL A 305 4.28 13.41 -8.57
C VAL A 305 3.94 14.68 -7.79
N TRP A 306 3.96 14.62 -6.46
CA TRP A 306 3.73 15.79 -5.62
C TRP A 306 4.82 16.85 -5.80
N ALA A 307 6.10 16.44 -5.78
CA ALA A 307 7.26 17.30 -6.03
C ALA A 307 7.15 18.09 -7.34
N ALA A 308 6.64 17.46 -8.40
CA ALA A 308 6.54 18.06 -9.73
C ALA A 308 5.42 19.11 -9.85
N ASN A 309 4.40 19.06 -8.98
CA ASN A 309 3.14 19.80 -9.17
C ASN A 309 3.00 21.02 -8.25
N ALA A 310 3.84 21.21 -7.23
CA ALA A 310 3.67 22.28 -6.25
C ALA A 310 4.94 23.07 -5.95
N SER A 311 4.75 24.34 -5.59
CA SER A 311 5.80 25.20 -5.04
C SER A 311 5.88 24.97 -3.53
N PHE A 312 6.90 24.28 -3.07
CA PHE A 312 7.07 23.91 -1.68
C PHE A 312 7.91 24.91 -0.89
N SER A 313 7.63 25.02 0.41
CA SER A 313 8.60 25.64 1.34
C SER A 313 9.88 24.79 1.36
N PRO A 314 11.05 25.38 1.67
CA PRO A 314 12.31 24.63 1.75
C PRO A 314 12.25 23.44 2.70
N GLU A 315 11.58 23.58 3.84
CA GLU A 315 11.38 22.51 4.82
C GLU A 315 10.58 21.35 4.22
N MET A 316 9.51 21.66 3.48
CA MET A 316 8.67 20.66 2.83
C MET A 316 9.41 19.93 1.71
N GLN A 317 10.22 20.66 0.94
CA GLN A 317 11.08 20.09 -0.10
C GLN A 317 12.08 19.10 0.51
N GLN A 318 12.72 19.48 1.62
CA GLN A 318 13.66 18.62 2.33
C GLN A 318 13.01 17.34 2.87
N ARG A 319 11.75 17.41 3.32
CA ARG A 319 10.96 16.22 3.74
C ARG A 319 10.77 15.23 2.59
N ILE A 320 10.35 15.73 1.43
CA ILE A 320 10.14 14.93 0.23
C ILE A 320 11.44 14.24 -0.18
N GLU A 321 12.54 15.00 -0.24
CA GLU A 321 13.86 14.49 -0.63
C GLU A 321 14.39 13.43 0.34
N THR A 322 14.27 13.67 1.65
CA THR A 322 14.70 12.73 2.70
C THR A 322 13.94 11.40 2.58
N ARG A 323 12.62 11.46 2.43
CA ARG A 323 11.79 10.26 2.28
C ARG A 323 12.10 9.54 0.97
N GLN A 324 12.24 10.25 -0.14
CA GLN A 324 12.64 9.66 -1.42
C GLN A 324 13.98 8.94 -1.33
N GLN A 325 14.98 9.55 -0.66
CA GLN A 325 16.26 8.91 -0.42
C GLN A 325 16.13 7.63 0.41
N ALA A 326 15.39 7.68 1.54
CA ALA A 326 15.16 6.50 2.37
C ALA A 326 14.47 5.39 1.58
N LEU A 327 13.37 5.69 0.87
CA LEU A 327 12.63 4.73 0.05
C LEU A 327 13.50 4.11 -1.05
N ALA A 328 14.31 4.91 -1.75
CA ALA A 328 15.23 4.41 -2.77
C ALA A 328 16.28 3.46 -2.17
N CYS A 329 16.80 3.76 -0.99
CA CYS A 329 17.79 2.94 -0.31
C CYS A 329 17.21 1.66 0.31
N THR A 330 16.01 1.75 0.86
CA THR A 330 15.21 0.61 1.31
C THR A 330 14.96 -0.35 0.14
N LEU A 331 14.51 0.17 -1.01
CA LEU A 331 14.26 -0.61 -2.22
C LEU A 331 15.54 -1.32 -2.72
N ARG A 332 16.65 -0.59 -2.81
CA ARG A 332 17.94 -1.16 -3.25
C ARG A 332 18.48 -2.20 -2.28
N SER A 333 18.24 -2.02 -0.98
CA SER A 333 18.63 -3.00 0.04
C SER A 333 17.79 -4.27 -0.05
N ALA A 334 16.48 -4.13 -0.28
CA ALA A 334 15.59 -5.26 -0.53
C ALA A 334 15.99 -6.03 -1.81
N LEU A 335 16.37 -5.31 -2.87
CA LEU A 335 16.86 -5.88 -4.13
C LEU A 335 18.14 -6.72 -4.03
N ARG A 336 18.95 -6.48 -2.98
CA ARG A 336 20.19 -7.22 -2.72
C ARG A 336 19.95 -8.48 -1.88
N GLN A 337 18.73 -8.74 -1.42
CA GLN A 337 18.43 -9.94 -0.67
C GLN A 337 18.33 -11.16 -1.61
N PRO A 338 19.16 -12.21 -1.41
CA PRO A 338 19.27 -13.34 -2.34
C PRO A 338 18.08 -14.31 -2.34
N ALA A 339 17.03 -14.04 -1.55
CA ALA A 339 15.91 -14.95 -1.34
C ALA A 339 14.74 -14.78 -2.34
N LEU A 340 14.80 -13.79 -3.24
CA LEU A 340 13.71 -13.52 -4.18
C LEU A 340 13.86 -14.35 -5.47
N PRO A 341 12.78 -14.96 -6.02
CA PRO A 341 12.76 -15.57 -7.34
C PRO A 341 13.23 -14.62 -8.44
N ASP A 342 13.85 -15.15 -9.49
CA ASP A 342 14.48 -14.35 -10.56
C ASP A 342 13.51 -13.38 -11.26
N TRP A 343 12.26 -13.77 -11.44
CA TRP A 343 11.25 -12.93 -12.08
C TRP A 343 10.84 -11.75 -11.19
N GLU A 344 10.82 -11.93 -9.87
CA GLU A 344 10.57 -10.85 -8.91
C GLU A 344 11.76 -9.92 -8.90
N GLN A 345 12.99 -10.44 -8.82
CA GLN A 345 14.18 -9.60 -8.93
C GLN A 345 14.21 -8.80 -10.24
N ALA A 346 13.84 -9.42 -11.36
CA ALA A 346 13.77 -8.73 -12.65
C ALA A 346 12.75 -7.59 -12.64
N LEU A 347 11.55 -7.85 -12.11
CA LEU A 347 10.50 -6.84 -11.99
C LEU A 347 10.93 -5.68 -11.08
N LEU A 348 11.48 -6.01 -9.92
CA LEU A 348 11.95 -5.02 -8.95
C LEU A 348 13.10 -4.18 -9.49
N ARG A 349 14.02 -4.76 -10.28
CA ARG A 349 15.09 -4.03 -10.97
C ARG A 349 14.54 -3.09 -12.04
N GLN A 350 13.54 -3.52 -12.81
CA GLN A 350 12.91 -2.65 -13.81
C GLN A 350 12.21 -1.46 -13.17
N LEU A 351 11.49 -1.69 -12.07
CA LEU A 351 10.81 -0.64 -11.31
C LEU A 351 11.80 0.31 -10.62
N ALA A 352 12.88 -0.22 -10.04
CA ALA A 352 13.96 0.59 -9.49
C ALA A 352 14.68 1.43 -10.57
N ALA A 353 14.91 0.88 -11.76
CA ALA A 353 15.48 1.63 -12.88
C ALA A 353 14.53 2.72 -13.42
N GLY A 354 13.22 2.57 -13.25
CA GLY A 354 12.24 3.63 -13.50
C GLY A 354 12.36 4.76 -12.49
N LEU A 355 12.47 4.42 -11.21
CA LEU A 355 12.69 5.36 -10.11
C LEU A 355 14.01 6.11 -10.21
N ASP A 356 15.11 5.42 -10.47
CA ASP A 356 16.44 6.01 -10.62
C ASP A 356 16.48 7.03 -11.78
N ARG A 357 15.71 6.78 -12.84
CA ARG A 357 15.54 7.73 -13.96
C ARG A 357 14.72 8.96 -13.59
N ALA A 358 13.76 8.82 -12.69
CA ALA A 358 12.92 9.93 -12.22
C ALA A 358 13.61 10.78 -11.14
N GLN A 359 14.51 10.20 -10.35
CA GLN A 359 15.08 10.83 -9.15
C GLN A 359 16.57 11.23 -9.29
N GLY A 360 17.23 10.84 -10.38
CA GLY A 360 18.68 10.93 -10.48
C GLY A 360 19.36 9.91 -9.56
N ALA A 361 20.65 9.65 -9.74
CA ALA A 361 21.37 8.66 -8.95
C ALA A 361 21.54 9.12 -7.48
N VAL A 362 20.55 8.83 -6.63
CA VAL A 362 20.61 9.12 -5.18
C VAL A 362 21.66 8.22 -4.53
N ALA A 363 22.58 8.77 -3.73
CA ALA A 363 23.55 7.96 -2.99
C ALA A 363 22.88 7.33 -1.74
N CYS A 364 23.14 6.03 -1.52
CA CYS A 364 22.68 5.33 -0.31
C CYS A 364 23.82 5.22 0.70
N PRO A 365 23.60 5.63 1.95
CA PRO A 365 24.60 5.53 3.02
C PRO A 365 24.89 4.08 3.42
#